data_AF-A0A4P5S7Q9-F1
#
_entry.id   AF-A0A4P5S7Q9-F1
#
_cell.length_a   1.000
_cell.length_b   1.000
_cell.length_c   1.000
_cell.angle_alpha   90.00
_cell.angle_beta   90.00
_cell.angle_gamma   90.00
#
_symmetry.space_group_name_H-M   'P 1'
#
loop_
_entity.id
_entity.type
_entity.pdbx_description
1 polymer ?
#
loop_
_entity_poly.entity_id
_entity_poly.type
_entity_poly.pdbx_seq_one_letter_code
_entity_poly.pdbx_strand_id
1 'polypeptide(L)'
;MFGNRRFAAIGATALIGAAVLAGCSSSTEPAASNAAGSGTEVVAPIMVAPDQTEASAKVGNFIVFNVESLAGTTISTDKPELLELSQAKEEGGAEFNPGAKALAAGVAIVTVTNPDSSTRDVTITITG
;
A
#
# COMPACT_ATOMS: atom_id res chain seq x y z
N MET A 1 -54.32 -4.62 32.61
CA MET A 1 -53.85 -6.02 32.49
C MET A 1 -52.49 -6.11 33.14
N PHE A 2 -52.38 -6.84 34.26
CA PHE A 2 -51.14 -7.02 35.01
C PHE A 2 -50.26 -8.06 34.34
N GLY A 3 -48.99 -7.72 34.09
CA GLY A 3 -47.96 -8.65 33.64
C GLY A 3 -46.75 -8.57 34.57
N ASN A 4 -46.70 -9.45 35.56
CA ASN A 4 -45.58 -9.60 36.47
C ASN A 4 -44.42 -10.33 35.78
N ARG A 5 -43.22 -9.74 35.79
CA ARG A 5 -41.96 -10.49 35.67
C ARG A 5 -40.98 -9.99 36.72
N ARG A 6 -40.71 -10.85 37.69
CA ARG A 6 -39.65 -10.67 38.68
C ARG A 6 -38.34 -11.17 38.09
N PHE A 7 -37.31 -10.33 38.10
CA PHE A 7 -35.92 -10.75 38.14
C PHE A 7 -35.17 -9.82 39.10
N ALA A 8 -34.74 -10.37 40.23
CA ALA A 8 -33.60 -9.90 41.02
C ALA A 8 -32.32 -10.34 40.27
N ALA A 9 -31.09 -9.84 40.45
CA ALA A 9 -30.40 -9.24 41.59
C ALA A 9 -29.01 -8.76 41.10
N ILE A 10 -28.48 -7.73 41.79
CA ILE A 10 -27.10 -7.59 42.34
C ILE A 10 -25.88 -7.74 41.40
N GLY A 11 -25.04 -6.69 41.39
CA GLY A 11 -23.66 -6.77 40.92
C GLY A 11 -22.89 -5.46 41.11
N ALA A 12 -22.65 -5.06 42.36
CA ALA A 12 -21.74 -3.96 42.68
C ALA A 12 -20.32 -4.51 42.83
N THR A 13 -19.38 -3.99 42.05
CA THR A 13 -17.95 -4.10 42.31
C THR A 13 -17.27 -2.80 41.91
N ALA A 14 -17.12 -1.92 42.90
CA ALA A 14 -16.14 -0.85 42.88
C ALA A 14 -14.77 -1.46 43.17
N LEU A 15 -13.78 -1.22 42.30
CA LEU A 15 -12.38 -1.37 42.68
C LEU A 15 -11.60 -0.13 42.29
N ILE A 16 -11.03 0.43 43.35
CA ILE A 16 -10.16 1.57 43.48
C ILE A 16 -8.81 1.26 42.82
N GLY A 17 -8.22 2.24 42.15
CA GLY A 17 -6.85 2.13 41.63
C GLY A 17 -6.29 3.48 41.20
N ALA A 18 -5.93 4.33 42.16
CA ALA A 18 -5.08 5.48 41.91
C ALA A 18 -3.63 5.01 41.80
N ALA A 19 -3.06 5.08 40.59
CA ALA A 19 -1.62 4.94 40.38
C ALA A 19 -1.09 6.28 39.86
N VAL A 20 -0.40 7.00 40.76
CA VAL A 20 0.43 8.16 40.42
C VAL A 20 1.68 7.67 39.68
N LEU A 21 1.84 8.06 38.41
CA LEU A 21 3.13 7.94 37.72
C LEU A 21 3.81 9.32 37.71
N ALA A 22 4.61 9.55 38.75
CA ALA A 22 5.78 10.40 38.63
C ALA A 22 6.89 9.58 37.97
N GLY A 23 7.50 10.11 36.91
CA GLY A 23 8.55 9.43 36.18
C GLY A 23 9.18 10.29 35.09
N CYS A 24 9.80 11.39 35.50
CA CYS A 24 10.79 12.10 34.69
C CYS A 24 12.16 11.50 35.05
N SER A 25 12.77 10.76 34.12
CA SER A 25 14.22 10.53 34.12
C SER A 25 14.71 10.37 32.69
N SER A 26 15.60 11.30 32.32
CA SER A 26 16.38 11.29 31.11
C SER A 26 17.36 10.12 31.05
N SER A 27 17.68 9.73 29.81
CA SER A 27 18.97 9.17 29.35
C SER A 27 19.16 7.65 29.32
N THR A 28 19.28 7.17 28.07
CA THR A 28 20.04 6.00 27.56
C THR A 28 19.54 4.61 27.92
N GLU A 29 19.01 3.90 26.92
CA GLU A 29 18.83 2.44 26.93
C GLU A 29 19.20 1.82 25.55
N PRO A 30 19.59 0.53 25.52
CA PRO A 30 20.56 -0.04 24.59
C PRO A 30 19.98 -0.63 23.31
N ALA A 31 20.87 -0.97 22.37
CA ALA A 31 20.59 -1.62 21.10
C ALA A 31 19.79 -2.93 21.27
N ALA A 32 18.55 -2.93 20.79
CA ALA A 32 17.76 -4.14 20.61
C ALA A 32 18.15 -4.81 19.30
N SER A 33 18.69 -6.03 19.42
CA SER A 33 18.94 -6.93 18.31
C SER A 33 17.61 -7.42 17.73
N ASN A 34 17.27 -7.02 16.50
CA ASN A 34 16.11 -7.57 15.82
C ASN A 34 16.40 -9.02 15.38
N ALA A 35 15.70 -9.96 16.01
CA ALA A 35 15.60 -11.34 15.58
C ALA A 35 15.02 -11.40 14.17
N ALA A 36 15.73 -12.06 13.26
CA ALA A 36 15.30 -12.29 11.88
C ALA A 36 14.13 -13.29 11.84
N GLY A 37 12.91 -12.77 11.67
CA GLY A 37 11.77 -13.57 11.25
C GLY A 37 11.87 -13.82 9.74
N SER A 38 12.10 -15.06 9.32
CA SER A 38 11.99 -15.48 7.92
C SER A 38 10.53 -15.55 7.48
N GLY A 39 9.88 -14.40 7.34
CA GLY A 39 8.68 -14.27 6.51
C GLY A 39 9.10 -13.67 5.17
N THR A 40 8.56 -14.13 4.05
CA THR A 40 8.63 -13.37 2.80
C THR A 40 7.93 -12.05 3.04
N GLU A 41 8.70 -10.99 3.28
CA GLU A 41 8.18 -9.64 3.46
C GLU A 41 7.49 -9.23 2.16
N VAL A 42 6.16 -9.17 2.17
CA VAL A 42 5.37 -8.74 1.03
C VAL A 42 5.51 -7.23 0.94
N VAL A 43 6.39 -6.76 0.06
CA VAL A 43 6.59 -5.33 -0.17
C VAL A 43 5.31 -4.75 -0.78
N ALA A 44 4.77 -3.73 -0.13
CA ALA A 44 3.58 -3.05 -0.63
C ALA A 44 3.85 -2.42 -2.01
N PRO A 45 2.88 -2.44 -2.94
CA PRO A 45 3.03 -1.79 -4.23
C PRO A 45 3.17 -0.27 -4.10
N ILE A 46 3.87 0.33 -5.06
CA ILE A 46 3.95 1.79 -5.22
C ILE A 46 2.76 2.24 -6.06
N MET A 47 1.91 3.08 -5.48
CA MET A 47 0.74 3.63 -6.17
C MET A 47 1.12 4.94 -6.85
N VAL A 48 0.88 5.03 -8.16
CA VAL A 48 1.05 6.25 -8.97
C VAL A 48 -0.32 6.88 -9.20
N ALA A 49 -0.52 8.11 -8.74
CA ALA A 49 -1.77 8.84 -8.91
C ALA A 49 -2.02 9.22 -10.40
N PRO A 50 -3.26 9.52 -10.81
CA PRO A 50 -3.59 9.83 -12.21
C PRO A 50 -2.86 11.04 -12.79
N ASP A 51 -2.50 12.03 -11.97
CA ASP A 51 -1.81 13.27 -12.34
C ASP A 51 -0.30 13.24 -12.04
N GLN A 52 0.19 12.15 -11.45
CA GLN A 52 1.59 12.00 -11.06
C GLN A 52 2.46 11.62 -12.26
N THR A 53 3.55 12.36 -12.47
CA THR A 53 4.49 12.19 -13.59
C THR A 53 5.83 11.59 -13.18
N GLU A 54 6.03 11.29 -11.90
CA GLU A 54 7.28 10.74 -11.38
C GLU A 54 7.01 9.70 -10.29
N ALA A 55 7.74 8.58 -10.29
CA ALA A 55 7.71 7.60 -9.21
C ALA A 55 9.09 7.00 -8.97
N SER A 56 9.34 6.54 -7.75
CA SER A 56 10.60 5.88 -7.36
C SER A 56 10.32 4.49 -6.83
N ALA A 57 11.08 3.51 -7.32
CA ALA A 57 10.98 2.11 -6.96
C ALA A 57 12.35 1.48 -6.64
N LYS A 58 12.32 0.34 -5.95
CA LYS A 58 13.47 -0.57 -5.86
C LYS A 58 13.28 -1.75 -6.80
N VAL A 59 14.36 -2.39 -7.21
CA VAL A 59 14.31 -3.67 -7.92
C VAL A 59 13.45 -4.66 -7.13
N GLY A 60 12.52 -5.31 -7.80
CA GLY A 60 11.55 -6.23 -7.20
C GLY A 60 10.24 -5.58 -6.76
N ASN A 61 10.16 -4.25 -6.64
CA ASN A 61 8.90 -3.58 -6.33
C ASN A 61 7.92 -3.67 -7.50
N PHE A 62 6.63 -3.67 -7.17
CA PHE A 62 5.56 -3.51 -8.13
C PHE A 62 5.01 -2.08 -8.08
N ILE A 63 4.77 -1.50 -9.24
CA ILE A 63 4.23 -0.15 -9.43
C ILE A 63 2.84 -0.31 -10.03
N VAL A 64 1.84 0.37 -9.47
CA VAL A 64 0.45 0.35 -9.92
C VAL A 64 0.06 1.75 -10.35
N PHE A 65 -0.44 1.88 -11.58
CA PHE A 65 -0.88 3.16 -12.13
C PHE A 65 -2.38 3.29 -11.95
N ASN A 66 -2.80 4.22 -11.08
CA ASN A 66 -4.21 4.56 -10.95
C ASN A 66 -4.66 5.31 -12.21
N VAL A 67 -5.83 4.93 -12.71
CA VAL A 67 -6.44 5.48 -13.91
C VAL A 67 -7.92 5.68 -13.65
N GLU A 68 -8.53 6.65 -14.33
CA GLU A 68 -9.95 6.96 -14.14
C GLU A 68 -10.86 5.94 -14.85
N SER A 69 -10.36 5.32 -15.91
CA SER A 69 -11.05 4.26 -16.66
C SER A 69 -10.06 3.14 -16.98
N LEU A 70 -10.49 1.89 -16.83
CA LEU A 70 -9.68 0.72 -17.16
C LEU A 70 -9.90 0.24 -18.59
N ALA A 71 -11.15 0.22 -19.02
CA ALA A 71 -11.52 -0.25 -20.35
C ALA A 71 -10.91 0.66 -21.43
N GLY A 72 -9.99 0.11 -22.23
CA GLY A 72 -9.30 0.84 -23.30
C GLY A 72 -8.02 1.56 -22.86
N THR A 73 -7.68 1.54 -21.57
CA THR A 73 -6.42 2.11 -21.09
C THR A 73 -5.26 1.14 -21.32
N THR A 74 -4.14 1.67 -21.81
CA THR A 74 -2.91 0.90 -22.05
C THR A 74 -1.70 1.58 -21.46
N ILE A 75 -0.67 0.78 -21.16
CA ILE A 75 0.64 1.29 -20.77
C ILE A 75 1.74 0.75 -21.69
N SER A 76 2.74 1.57 -21.96
CA SER A 76 3.96 1.20 -22.68
C SER A 76 5.18 1.79 -22.00
N THR A 77 6.37 1.26 -22.29
CA THR A 77 7.63 1.79 -21.76
C THR A 77 8.68 1.91 -22.85
N ASP A 78 9.58 2.88 -22.70
CA ASP A 78 10.77 3.04 -23.53
C ASP A 78 11.87 2.01 -23.22
N LYS A 79 11.82 1.35 -22.05
CA LYS A 79 12.85 0.44 -21.55
C LYS A 79 12.27 -0.87 -20.99
N PRO A 80 11.85 -1.81 -21.86
CA PRO A 80 11.29 -3.10 -21.45
C PRO A 80 12.28 -4.01 -20.71
N GLU A 81 13.58 -3.74 -20.80
CA GLU A 81 14.61 -4.42 -20.01
C GLU A 81 14.63 -4.01 -18.53
N LEU A 82 14.05 -2.86 -18.17
CA LEU A 82 13.97 -2.35 -16.80
C LEU A 82 12.62 -2.64 -16.14
N LEU A 83 11.55 -2.79 -16.94
CA LEU A 83 10.18 -2.94 -16.48
C LEU A 83 9.43 -4.04 -17.21
N GLU A 84 8.79 -4.94 -16.46
CA GLU A 84 7.78 -5.87 -16.99
C GLU A 84 6.39 -5.27 -16.79
N LEU A 85 5.69 -4.94 -17.88
CA LEU A 85 4.39 -4.29 -17.83
C LEU A 85 3.24 -5.29 -17.71
N SER A 86 2.22 -4.93 -16.95
CA SER A 86 0.92 -5.60 -16.86
C SER A 86 -0.17 -4.63 -17.28
N GLN A 87 -0.91 -4.97 -18.34
CA GLN A 87 -2.01 -4.13 -18.82
C GLN A 87 -3.19 -4.16 -17.84
N ALA A 88 -4.04 -3.14 -17.95
CA ALA A 88 -5.35 -3.15 -17.30
C ALA A 88 -6.13 -4.38 -17.75
N LYS A 89 -6.81 -5.06 -16.82
CA LYS A 89 -7.64 -6.22 -17.15
C LYS A 89 -8.82 -6.36 -16.20
N GLU A 90 -9.84 -7.03 -16.69
CA GLU A 90 -10.93 -7.54 -15.87
C GLU A 90 -10.79 -9.07 -15.78
N GLU A 91 -10.86 -9.62 -14.59
CA GLU A 91 -10.77 -11.06 -14.36
C GLU A 91 -11.67 -11.47 -13.20
N GLY A 92 -12.57 -12.43 -13.43
CA GLY A 92 -13.47 -12.92 -12.39
C GLY A 92 -14.45 -11.86 -11.84
N GLY A 93 -14.76 -10.82 -12.63
CA GLY A 93 -15.60 -9.69 -12.21
C GLY A 93 -14.88 -8.66 -11.32
N ALA A 94 -13.55 -8.78 -11.18
CA ALA A 94 -12.69 -7.79 -10.55
C ALA A 94 -11.89 -7.02 -11.60
N GLU A 95 -11.72 -5.73 -11.33
CA GLU A 95 -11.02 -4.78 -12.16
C GLU A 95 -9.61 -4.53 -11.62
N PHE A 96 -8.60 -4.67 -12.49
CA PHE A 96 -7.19 -4.53 -12.12
C PHE A 96 -6.55 -3.37 -12.87
N ASN A 97 -5.98 -2.43 -12.11
CA ASN A 97 -5.17 -1.33 -12.64
C ASN A 97 -3.95 -1.85 -13.42
N PRO A 98 -3.51 -1.11 -14.45
CA PRO A 98 -2.24 -1.39 -15.09
C PRO A 98 -1.07 -1.20 -14.12
N GLY A 99 0.02 -1.91 -14.36
CA GLY A 99 1.18 -1.91 -13.46
C GLY A 99 2.48 -2.30 -14.13
N ALA A 100 3.59 -2.14 -13.41
CA ALA A 100 4.92 -2.50 -13.87
C ALA A 100 5.76 -3.09 -12.73
N LYS A 101 6.47 -4.19 -12.99
CA LYS A 101 7.45 -4.77 -12.08
C LYS A 101 8.84 -4.24 -12.39
N ALA A 102 9.54 -3.73 -11.38
CA ALA A 102 10.92 -3.24 -11.51
C ALA A 102 11.91 -4.42 -11.58
N LEU A 103 12.60 -4.56 -12.72
CA LEU A 103 13.52 -5.68 -12.99
C LEU A 103 14.98 -5.33 -12.70
N ALA A 104 15.39 -4.11 -13.00
CA ALA A 104 16.77 -3.64 -12.86
C ALA A 104 16.81 -2.14 -12.56
N ALA A 105 17.90 -1.70 -11.91
CA ALA A 105 18.11 -0.30 -11.60
C ALA A 105 18.30 0.54 -12.88
N GLY A 106 17.82 1.77 -12.87
CA GLY A 106 17.85 2.67 -14.01
C GLY A 106 16.70 3.68 -13.98
N VAL A 107 16.47 4.36 -15.10
CA VAL A 107 15.34 5.29 -15.27
C VAL A 107 14.60 4.90 -16.52
N ALA A 108 13.29 4.70 -16.45
CA ALA A 108 12.41 4.39 -17.58
C ALA A 108 11.24 5.38 -17.64
N ILE A 109 10.68 5.59 -18.81
CA ILE A 109 9.43 6.32 -19.00
C ILE A 109 8.34 5.29 -19.26
N VAL A 110 7.24 5.41 -18.50
CA VAL A 110 6.00 4.68 -18.77
C VAL A 110 4.97 5.67 -19.30
N THR A 111 4.51 5.43 -20.53
CA THR A 111 3.42 6.20 -21.13
C THR A 111 2.11 5.49 -20.82
N VAL A 112 1.19 6.19 -20.16
CA VAL A 112 -0.19 5.75 -19.94
C VAL A 112 -1.06 6.41 -20.99
N THR A 113 -1.80 5.60 -21.77
CA THR A 113 -2.74 6.08 -22.79
C THR A 113 -4.15 5.75 -22.35
N ASN A 114 -4.97 6.78 -22.17
CA ASN A 114 -6.38 6.67 -21.81
C ASN A 114 -7.25 6.30 -23.03
N PRO A 115 -8.53 5.92 -22.83
CA PRO A 115 -9.41 5.51 -23.92
C PRO A 115 -9.74 6.64 -24.90
N ASP A 116 -9.65 7.89 -24.46
CA ASP A 116 -9.81 9.08 -25.30
C ASP A 116 -8.53 9.47 -26.07
N SER A 117 -7.49 8.62 -26.02
CA SER A 117 -6.16 8.83 -26.59
C SER A 117 -5.33 9.94 -25.94
N SER A 118 -5.79 10.54 -24.83
CA SER A 118 -4.92 11.38 -24.02
C SER A 118 -3.81 10.53 -23.39
N THR A 119 -2.61 11.10 -23.29
CA THR A 119 -1.45 10.41 -22.73
C THR A 119 -0.84 11.19 -21.57
N ARG A 120 -0.20 10.45 -20.67
CA ARG A 120 0.75 11.00 -19.70
C ARG A 120 1.99 10.13 -19.62
N ASP A 121 3.13 10.78 -19.46
CA ASP A 121 4.39 10.10 -19.22
C ASP A 121 4.72 10.14 -17.73
N VAL A 122 5.13 8.99 -17.21
CA VAL A 122 5.59 8.82 -15.84
C VAL A 122 7.05 8.38 -15.86
N THR A 123 7.92 9.22 -15.32
CA THR A 123 9.34 8.89 -15.14
C THR A 123 9.49 7.99 -13.91
N ILE A 124 9.97 6.77 -14.13
CA ILE A 124 10.21 5.78 -13.09
C ILE A 124 11.71 5.71 -12.80
N THR A 125 12.10 6.08 -11.59
CA THR A 125 13.48 5.90 -11.11
C THR A 125 13.56 4.61 -10.31
N ILE A 126 14.38 3.67 -10.76
CA ILE A 126 14.56 2.35 -10.14
C ILE A 126 15.96 2.29 -9.49
N THR A 127 15.97 1.96 -8.20
CA THR A 127 17.17 1.79 -7.40
C THR A 127 17.40 0.31 -7.04
N GLY A 128 18.63 -0.06 -6.71
CA GLY A 128 19.00 -1.43 -6.33
C GLY A 128 18.58 -1.82 -4.92
#